data_AF-A0A8X6FNR7-F1
#
_entry.id   AF-A0A8X6FNR7-F1
#
_cell.length_a   1.000
_cell.length_b   1.000
_cell.length_c   1.000
_cell.angle_alpha   90.00
_cell.angle_beta   90.00
_cell.angle_gamma   90.00
#
_symmetry.space_group_name_H-M   'P 1'
#
loop_
_entity.id
_entity.type
_entity.pdbx_description
1 polymer ?
#
loop_
_entity_poly.entity_id
_entity_poly.type
_entity_poly.pdbx_seq_one_letter_code
_entity_poly.pdbx_strand_id
1 'polypeptide(L)'
;MENIMGSFYTKEELPQYCYTLYSLWGQPNKERERFPKGAIMRLHFFLNASLRSAPGEDDIFRPKHNIPSTPAVQIAVHSPYYLPSPYLDGANYLGGRSYEIRLSMSEKHLLPAPYQTNCTNYFETWLKRGGKAPINQMGVVEECRMNQFYEGMGCVPLTVDYPHQYTVCRSCPEGTCKYEINTDNCTLLAEHYNQPCDSLSYTAIKEQKVISYFQEIEIPFINEPKKKEGARWRLAHHDCEGHMFWSRECSTIDIDILFDRFEITSLTYNPKFEDGRNIILLFQTSPS
;
A
#
# COMPACT_ATOMS: atom_id res chain seq x y z
N MET A 1 -16.86 -9.27 -2.39
CA MET A 1 -15.51 -8.95 -1.88
C MET A 1 -14.99 -10.22 -1.23
N GLU A 2 -13.92 -10.81 -1.75
CA GLU A 2 -13.23 -11.88 -1.03
C GLU A 2 -12.45 -11.24 0.11
N ASN A 3 -12.69 -11.68 1.35
CA ASN A 3 -11.90 -11.24 2.50
C ASN A 3 -10.51 -11.87 2.35
N ILE A 4 -9.55 -11.10 1.85
CA ILE A 4 -8.15 -11.52 1.80
C ILE A 4 -7.56 -11.16 3.16
N MET A 5 -7.26 -12.20 3.94
CA MET A 5 -6.37 -12.05 5.08
C MET A 5 -4.93 -11.90 4.54
N GLY A 6 -4.11 -11.15 5.25
CA GLY A 6 -2.72 -10.86 4.92
C GLY A 6 -2.11 -10.17 6.11
N SER A 7 -0.87 -9.70 5.99
CA SER A 7 -0.09 -8.87 6.95
C SER A 7 -0.73 -7.51 7.31
N PHE A 8 -2.04 -7.39 7.18
CA PHE A 8 -2.88 -6.27 7.62
C PHE A 8 -3.03 -6.18 9.15
N TYR A 9 -2.16 -6.88 9.86
CA TYR A 9 -2.07 -6.90 11.30
C TYR A 9 -0.87 -6.07 11.70
N THR A 10 -1.07 -5.16 12.65
CA THR A 10 0.01 -4.32 13.16
C THR A 10 1.03 -5.17 13.91
N LYS A 11 2.26 -4.69 14.12
CA LYS A 11 3.29 -5.29 15.01
C LYS A 11 2.83 -5.51 16.47
N GLU A 12 1.57 -5.26 16.74
CA GLU A 12 0.90 -5.14 18.03
C GLU A 12 -0.46 -5.88 18.00
N GLU A 13 -0.62 -6.82 17.07
CA GLU A 13 -1.54 -7.95 17.19
C GLU A 13 -3.04 -7.66 17.14
N LEU A 14 -3.48 -6.55 16.56
CA LEU A 14 -4.89 -6.37 16.27
C LEU A 14 -5.26 -6.71 14.83
N PRO A 15 -6.37 -7.44 14.61
CA PRO A 15 -7.03 -7.48 13.32
C PRO A 15 -7.52 -6.08 12.98
N GLN A 16 -6.94 -5.48 11.94
CA GLN A 16 -7.53 -4.32 11.29
C GLN A 16 -8.17 -4.75 9.98
N TYR A 17 -9.39 -4.29 9.76
CA TYR A 17 -10.07 -4.47 8.48
C TYR A 17 -9.39 -3.57 7.45
N CYS A 18 -8.53 -4.17 6.63
CA CYS A 18 -8.01 -3.50 5.45
C CYS A 18 -8.98 -3.68 4.29
N TYR A 19 -9.22 -2.58 3.57
CA TYR A 19 -10.03 -2.55 2.37
C TYR A 19 -9.12 -2.24 1.19
N THR A 20 -9.27 -3.01 0.12
CA THR A 20 -8.53 -2.79 -1.12
C THR A 20 -9.47 -2.23 -2.17
N LEU A 21 -9.07 -1.15 -2.83
CA LEU A 21 -9.79 -0.57 -3.96
C LEU A 21 -9.04 -0.93 -5.25
N TYR A 22 -9.77 -1.37 -6.27
CA TYR A 22 -9.22 -1.66 -7.62
C TYR A 22 -8.09 -2.71 -7.68
N SER A 23 -7.91 -3.52 -6.63
CA SER A 23 -6.99 -4.66 -6.67
C SER A 23 -7.52 -5.75 -7.60
N LEU A 24 -6.58 -6.40 -8.30
CA LEU A 24 -6.82 -7.56 -9.16
C LEU A 24 -6.34 -8.87 -8.52
N TRP A 25 -5.90 -8.84 -7.26
CA TRP A 25 -5.52 -10.06 -6.53
C TRP A 25 -6.67 -11.08 -6.54
N GLY A 26 -6.36 -12.32 -6.94
CA GLY A 26 -7.34 -13.39 -7.12
C GLY A 26 -8.31 -13.20 -8.29
N GLN A 27 -8.10 -12.20 -9.15
CA GLN A 27 -9.00 -11.84 -10.26
C GLN A 27 -8.21 -11.76 -11.59
N PRO A 28 -7.65 -12.89 -12.08
CA PRO A 28 -6.73 -12.90 -13.23
C PRO A 28 -7.36 -12.46 -14.54
N ASN A 29 -8.68 -12.63 -14.68
CA ASN A 29 -9.43 -12.29 -15.89
C ASN A 29 -10.02 -10.87 -15.86
N LYS A 30 -9.87 -10.15 -14.74
CA LYS A 30 -10.43 -8.81 -14.60
C LYS A 30 -9.43 -7.80 -15.13
N GLU A 31 -9.92 -6.89 -15.96
CA GLU A 31 -9.10 -5.81 -16.49
C GLU A 31 -8.87 -4.70 -15.47
N ARG A 32 -7.72 -4.02 -15.60
CA ARG A 32 -7.38 -2.85 -14.78
C ARG A 32 -8.33 -1.69 -15.11
N GLU A 33 -8.90 -1.10 -14.06
CA GLU A 33 -9.72 0.10 -14.18
C GLU A 33 -8.88 1.30 -14.63
N ARG A 34 -9.43 2.10 -15.53
CA ARG A 34 -8.76 3.28 -16.11
C ARG A 34 -9.52 4.54 -15.72
N PHE A 35 -8.83 5.46 -15.05
CA PHE A 35 -9.38 6.75 -14.69
C PHE A 35 -9.07 7.80 -15.77
N PRO A 36 -10.02 8.66 -16.14
CA PRO A 36 -9.73 9.75 -17.06
C PRO A 36 -8.75 10.76 -16.42
N LYS A 37 -7.91 11.37 -17.24
CA LYS A 37 -6.99 12.42 -16.78
C LYS A 37 -7.79 13.57 -16.13
N GLY A 38 -7.33 14.01 -14.95
CA GLY A 38 -8.02 15.04 -14.17
C GLY A 38 -9.21 14.54 -13.36
N ALA A 39 -9.48 13.22 -13.35
CA ALA A 39 -10.39 12.63 -12.38
C ALA A 39 -9.92 12.93 -10.94
N ILE A 40 -10.89 13.01 -10.03
CA ILE A 40 -10.65 13.15 -8.60
C ILE A 40 -11.46 12.06 -7.91
N MET A 41 -10.77 11.20 -7.16
CA MET A 41 -11.42 10.25 -6.26
C MET A 41 -11.42 10.86 -4.85
N ARG A 42 -12.60 10.98 -4.25
CA ARG A 42 -12.76 11.50 -2.89
C ARG A 42 -12.99 10.37 -1.92
N LEU A 43 -12.14 10.27 -0.91
CA LEU A 43 -12.28 9.34 0.19
C LEU A 43 -12.62 10.14 1.45
N HIS A 44 -13.75 9.82 2.07
CA HIS A 44 -14.20 10.44 3.31
C HIS A 44 -14.25 9.36 4.39
N PHE A 45 -13.34 9.44 5.36
CA PHE A 45 -13.28 8.53 6.49
C PHE A 45 -13.94 9.15 7.70
N PHE A 46 -14.77 8.36 8.37
CA PHE A 46 -15.32 8.68 9.68
C PHE A 46 -14.84 7.64 10.69
N LEU A 47 -13.98 8.06 11.60
CA LEU A 47 -13.36 7.20 12.61
C LEU A 47 -14.19 7.26 13.89
N ASN A 48 -14.96 6.22 14.14
CA ASN A 48 -15.73 6.11 15.37
C ASN A 48 -14.83 5.62 16.53
N ALA A 49 -14.43 6.53 17.42
CA ALA A 49 -13.75 6.18 18.69
C ALA A 49 -14.69 6.08 19.89
N SER A 50 -16.01 6.24 19.73
CA SER A 50 -16.95 6.21 20.86
C SER A 50 -16.96 4.86 21.60
N LEU A 51 -16.46 3.80 20.96
CA LEU A 51 -16.28 2.46 21.55
C LEU A 51 -14.85 2.16 22.01
N ARG A 52 -13.90 3.10 21.85
CA ARG A 52 -12.56 2.98 22.43
C ARG A 52 -12.67 3.41 23.89
N SER A 53 -13.12 2.50 24.76
CA SER A 53 -13.08 2.68 26.22
C SER A 53 -11.70 3.23 26.63
N ALA A 54 -11.61 4.05 27.69
CA ALA A 54 -10.31 4.37 28.32
C ALA A 54 -9.53 3.05 28.59
N PRO A 55 -8.18 3.04 28.63
CA PRO A 55 -7.42 1.81 28.87
C PRO A 55 -7.89 1.19 30.19
N GLY A 56 -8.75 0.17 30.08
CA GLY A 56 -9.47 -0.44 31.18
C GLY A 56 -9.55 -1.92 30.85
N GLU A 57 -8.76 -2.68 31.62
CA GLU A 57 -8.72 -4.13 31.89
C GLU A 57 -8.90 -5.17 30.78
N ASP A 58 -9.43 -4.82 29.61
CA ASP A 58 -9.46 -5.72 28.47
C ASP A 58 -8.14 -5.57 27.70
N ASP A 59 -7.40 -6.68 27.54
CA ASP A 59 -6.15 -6.85 26.77
C ASP A 59 -6.26 -6.51 25.26
N ILE A 60 -7.16 -5.61 24.89
CA ILE A 60 -7.33 -5.11 23.53
C ILE A 60 -6.25 -4.04 23.29
N PHE A 61 -5.05 -4.55 23.01
CA PHE A 61 -3.87 -3.82 22.57
C PHE A 61 -4.23 -2.85 21.44
N ARG A 62 -3.73 -1.61 21.40
CA ARG A 62 -4.08 -0.65 20.33
C ARG A 62 -2.94 -0.54 19.33
N PRO A 63 -3.21 -0.27 18.04
CA PRO A 63 -2.16 -0.05 17.06
C PRO A 63 -1.37 1.22 17.43
N LYS A 64 -0.05 1.19 17.25
CA LYS A 64 0.95 2.19 17.66
C LYS A 64 0.64 3.60 17.16
N HIS A 65 -0.07 3.65 16.04
CA HIS A 65 -0.39 4.88 15.31
C HIS A 65 -1.86 5.29 15.45
N ASN A 66 -2.64 4.52 16.20
CA ASN A 66 -4.00 4.80 16.63
C ASN A 66 -4.03 4.95 18.16
N ILE A 67 -3.05 5.69 18.68
CA ILE A 67 -3.03 6.15 20.07
C ILE A 67 -4.37 6.87 20.31
N PRO A 68 -5.03 6.71 21.48
CA PRO A 68 -6.28 7.40 21.77
C PRO A 68 -6.25 8.91 21.47
N SER A 69 -5.09 9.54 21.54
CA SER A 69 -4.89 10.97 21.29
C SER A 69 -4.85 11.38 19.82
N THR A 70 -4.70 10.46 18.86
CA THR A 70 -4.49 10.85 17.45
C THR A 70 -5.10 9.83 16.48
N PRO A 71 -6.35 10.04 16.02
CA PRO A 71 -6.98 9.20 15.00
C PRO A 71 -6.15 9.18 13.72
N ALA A 72 -5.92 8.00 13.13
CA ALA A 72 -5.27 7.90 11.84
C ALA A 72 -5.81 6.75 10.98
N VAL A 73 -5.78 6.97 9.66
CA VAL A 73 -5.87 5.90 8.65
C VAL A 73 -4.53 5.73 7.97
N GLN A 74 -4.25 4.50 7.56
CA GLN A 74 -3.07 4.15 6.77
C GLN A 74 -3.48 3.76 5.37
N ILE A 75 -2.81 4.34 4.38
CA ILE A 75 -3.11 4.07 2.98
C ILE A 75 -1.79 3.80 2.27
N ALA A 76 -1.70 2.65 1.62
CA ALA A 76 -0.65 2.29 0.67
C ALA A 76 -1.22 2.38 -0.75
N VAL A 77 -0.46 3.00 -1.65
CA VAL A 77 -0.76 3.02 -3.08
C VAL A 77 0.19 2.04 -3.75
N HIS A 78 -0.34 1.08 -4.48
CA HIS A 78 0.42 -0.05 -4.96
C HIS A 78 -0.08 -0.54 -6.32
N SER A 79 0.67 -1.45 -6.95
CA SER A 79 0.24 -2.10 -8.20
C SER A 79 -0.98 -2.99 -7.97
N PRO A 80 -1.97 -3.00 -8.88
CA PRO A 80 -3.18 -3.81 -8.75
C PRO A 80 -2.92 -5.32 -8.62
N TYR A 81 -1.73 -5.80 -9.02
CA TYR A 81 -1.41 -7.23 -9.06
C TYR A 81 -0.84 -7.80 -7.75
N TYR A 82 -0.56 -6.95 -6.75
CA TYR A 82 -0.13 -7.41 -5.42
C TYR A 82 -0.82 -6.59 -4.31
N LEU A 83 -0.72 -7.05 -3.07
CA LEU A 83 -1.33 -6.43 -1.91
C LEU A 83 -0.27 -6.27 -0.80
N PRO A 84 0.36 -5.10 -0.67
CA PRO A 84 1.28 -4.84 0.44
C PRO A 84 0.54 -4.52 1.73
N SER A 85 1.24 -4.67 2.86
CA SER A 85 0.76 -4.14 4.13
C SER A 85 0.78 -2.60 4.14
N PRO A 86 -0.33 -1.92 4.44
CA PRO A 86 -0.34 -0.47 4.66
C PRO A 86 0.44 -0.07 5.92
N TYR A 87 0.78 -1.00 6.81
CA TYR A 87 1.63 -0.75 7.98
C TYR A 87 3.12 -0.66 7.63
N LEU A 88 3.51 -1.27 6.51
CA LEU A 88 4.90 -1.28 6.04
C LEU A 88 5.10 -0.26 4.92
N ASP A 89 4.22 -0.29 3.92
CA ASP A 89 4.35 0.53 2.70
C ASP A 89 3.44 1.77 2.70
N GLY A 90 2.57 1.91 3.70
CA GLY A 90 1.57 2.97 3.74
C GLY A 90 2.02 4.24 4.46
N ALA A 91 1.30 5.32 4.18
CA ALA A 91 1.45 6.60 4.87
C ALA A 91 0.31 6.82 5.88
N ASN A 92 0.63 7.49 7.00
CA ASN A 92 -0.36 7.93 7.97
C ASN A 92 -1.08 9.22 7.51
N TYR A 93 -2.40 9.23 7.68
CA TYR A 93 -3.29 10.39 7.50
C TYR A 93 -4.05 10.61 8.80
N LEU A 94 -3.92 11.80 9.38
CA LEU A 94 -4.44 12.11 10.71
C LEU A 94 -5.85 12.70 10.63
N GLY A 95 -6.66 12.41 11.64
CA GLY A 95 -7.97 13.01 11.88
C GLY A 95 -7.93 14.53 12.00
N GLY A 96 -9.03 15.19 11.64
CA GLY A 96 -9.15 16.65 11.67
C GLY A 96 -8.40 17.36 10.54
N ARG A 97 -7.98 16.61 9.51
CA ARG A 97 -7.19 17.12 8.39
C ARG A 97 -7.76 16.66 7.05
N SER A 98 -7.56 17.51 6.05
CA SER A 98 -7.87 17.19 4.66
C SER A 98 -6.56 17.08 3.87
N TYR A 99 -6.48 16.12 2.97
CA TYR A 99 -5.28 15.81 2.21
C TYR A 99 -5.54 15.81 0.72
N GLU A 100 -4.49 16.11 -0.03
CA GLU A 100 -4.38 15.90 -1.46
C GLU A 100 -3.31 14.84 -1.72
N ILE A 101 -3.64 13.83 -2.52
CA ILE A 101 -2.68 12.84 -3.01
C ILE A 101 -2.56 13.01 -4.51
N ARG A 102 -1.36 13.33 -4.98
CA ARG A 102 -1.03 13.37 -6.41
C ARG A 102 -0.33 12.07 -6.78
N LEU A 103 -0.90 11.33 -7.73
CA LEU A 103 -0.37 10.04 -8.17
C LEU A 103 0.41 10.17 -9.49
N SER A 104 1.54 9.48 -9.57
CA SER A 104 2.27 9.24 -10.81
C SER A 104 2.48 7.74 -11.00
N MET A 105 2.43 7.28 -12.25
CA MET A 105 2.50 5.87 -12.60
C MET A 105 3.71 5.63 -13.51
N SER A 106 4.49 4.59 -13.21
CA SER A 106 5.55 4.12 -14.10
C SER A 106 5.27 2.68 -14.53
N GLU A 107 5.43 2.44 -15.83
CA GLU A 107 5.35 1.12 -16.43
C GLU A 107 6.71 0.78 -17.05
N LYS A 108 7.17 -0.45 -16.83
CA LYS A 108 8.43 -0.95 -17.37
C LYS A 108 8.16 -2.26 -18.07
N HIS A 109 8.62 -2.36 -19.32
CA HIS A 109 8.52 -3.54 -20.16
C HIS A 109 9.91 -3.98 -20.61
N LEU A 110 10.38 -5.09 -20.07
CA LEU A 110 11.64 -5.73 -20.39
C LEU A 110 11.41 -7.04 -21.12
N LEU A 111 12.48 -7.60 -21.69
CA LEU A 111 12.42 -8.88 -22.38
C LEU A 111 13.16 -10.00 -21.61
N PRO A 112 12.62 -11.22 -21.57
CA PRO A 112 13.26 -12.34 -20.89
C PRO A 112 14.53 -12.79 -21.64
N ALA A 113 15.19 -13.86 -21.19
CA ALA A 113 16.23 -14.51 -22.00
C ALA A 113 15.71 -14.77 -23.43
N PRO A 114 16.53 -14.57 -24.48
CA PRO A 114 17.98 -14.35 -24.48
C PRO A 114 18.42 -12.87 -24.47
N TYR A 115 17.53 -11.92 -24.18
CA TYR A 115 17.87 -10.50 -24.18
C TYR A 115 18.69 -10.10 -22.96
N GLN A 116 19.47 -9.01 -23.07
CA GLN A 116 20.35 -8.52 -22.01
C GLN A 116 19.60 -8.25 -20.70
N THR A 117 18.34 -7.85 -20.78
CA THR A 117 17.49 -7.59 -19.62
C THR A 117 17.23 -8.83 -18.77
N ASN A 118 17.28 -10.03 -19.40
CA ASN A 118 17.11 -11.36 -18.80
C ASN A 118 16.05 -11.37 -17.68
N CYS A 119 14.90 -10.75 -17.91
CA CYS A 119 13.90 -10.58 -16.87
C CYS A 119 13.11 -11.88 -16.63
N THR A 120 12.43 -11.96 -15.49
CA THR A 120 11.51 -13.07 -15.19
C THR A 120 10.06 -12.64 -15.45
N ASN A 121 9.31 -13.48 -16.15
CA ASN A 121 7.90 -13.25 -16.43
C ASN A 121 7.02 -13.69 -15.24
N TYR A 122 6.96 -12.85 -14.21
CA TYR A 122 6.10 -13.12 -13.05
C TYR A 122 4.61 -13.07 -13.40
N PHE A 123 4.23 -12.22 -14.34
CA PHE A 123 2.82 -12.01 -14.69
C PHE A 123 2.19 -13.28 -15.28
N GLU A 124 2.94 -14.02 -16.10
CA GLU A 124 2.50 -15.33 -16.60
C GLU A 124 2.24 -16.32 -15.46
N THR A 125 3.13 -16.40 -14.47
CA THR A 125 2.94 -17.24 -13.28
C THR A 125 1.74 -16.79 -12.46
N TRP A 126 1.56 -15.49 -12.29
CA TRP A 126 0.41 -14.89 -11.62
C TRP A 126 -0.91 -15.27 -12.27
N LEU A 127 -1.00 -15.18 -13.60
CA LEU A 127 -2.17 -15.62 -14.37
C LEU A 127 -2.44 -17.12 -14.19
N LYS A 128 -1.41 -17.95 -14.36
CA LYS A 128 -1.52 -19.42 -14.21
C LYS A 128 -1.99 -19.83 -12.82
N ARG A 129 -1.62 -19.06 -11.79
CA ARG A 129 -1.99 -19.28 -10.38
C ARG A 129 -3.27 -18.57 -9.96
N GLY A 130 -4.14 -18.24 -10.91
CA GLY A 130 -5.46 -17.68 -10.60
C GLY A 130 -5.38 -16.27 -9.99
N GLY A 131 -4.36 -15.49 -10.33
CA GLY A 131 -4.15 -14.14 -9.82
C GLY A 131 -3.57 -14.08 -8.41
N LYS A 132 -2.95 -15.17 -7.93
CA LYS A 132 -2.36 -15.31 -6.58
C LYS A 132 -0.92 -15.84 -6.68
N ALA A 133 0.00 -14.96 -7.05
CA ALA A 133 1.43 -15.26 -7.10
C ALA A 133 2.28 -14.00 -6.85
N PRO A 134 3.58 -14.16 -6.52
CA PRO A 134 4.52 -13.04 -6.51
C PRO A 134 4.63 -12.37 -7.87
N ILE A 135 4.75 -11.04 -7.86
CA ILE A 135 5.00 -10.25 -9.08
C ILE A 135 6.42 -9.66 -9.14
N ASN A 136 7.24 -9.94 -8.13
CA ASN A 136 8.62 -9.49 -8.01
C ASN A 136 9.41 -10.42 -7.06
N GLN A 137 10.73 -10.24 -6.99
CA GLN A 137 11.63 -11.05 -6.16
C GLN A 137 11.27 -10.99 -4.68
N MET A 138 10.92 -9.82 -4.16
CA MET A 138 10.54 -9.67 -2.74
C MET A 138 9.30 -10.51 -2.40
N GLY A 139 8.30 -10.52 -3.30
CA GLY A 139 7.12 -11.37 -3.14
C GLY A 139 7.46 -12.85 -3.13
N VAL A 140 8.51 -13.29 -3.83
CA VAL A 140 8.98 -14.70 -3.78
C VAL A 140 9.55 -15.02 -2.42
N VAL A 141 10.35 -14.11 -1.85
CA VAL A 141 10.90 -14.26 -0.49
C VAL A 141 9.78 -14.34 0.53
N GLU A 142 8.81 -13.42 0.47
CA GLU A 142 7.70 -13.37 1.43
C GLU A 142 6.74 -14.56 1.28
N GLU A 143 6.47 -15.02 0.06
CA GLU A 143 5.71 -16.26 -0.18
C GLU A 143 6.45 -17.48 0.39
N CYS A 144 7.76 -17.57 0.19
CA CYS A 144 8.58 -18.66 0.74
C CYS A 144 8.54 -18.66 2.27
N ARG A 145 8.72 -17.48 2.90
CA ARG A 145 8.63 -17.33 4.36
C ARG A 145 7.27 -17.75 4.88
N MET A 146 6.19 -17.30 4.23
CA MET A 146 4.82 -17.69 4.55
C MET A 146 4.66 -19.21 4.56
N ASN A 147 5.08 -19.89 3.49
CA ASN A 147 4.97 -21.34 3.38
C ASN A 147 5.78 -22.06 4.46
N GLN A 148 7.03 -21.66 4.70
CA GLN A 148 7.87 -22.29 5.72
C GLN A 148 7.30 -22.13 7.13
N PHE A 149 6.79 -20.95 7.48
CA PHE A 149 6.14 -20.74 8.76
C PHE A 149 4.89 -21.61 8.91
N TYR A 150 4.06 -21.66 7.87
CA TYR A 150 2.85 -22.47 7.92
C TYR A 150 3.16 -23.97 8.02
N GLU A 151 4.15 -24.47 7.27
CA GLU A 151 4.59 -25.87 7.33
C GLU A 151 5.23 -26.22 8.68
N GLY A 152 6.02 -25.31 9.27
CA GLY A 152 6.73 -25.54 10.52
C GLY A 152 5.89 -25.36 11.78
N MET A 153 4.97 -24.39 11.77
CA MET A 153 4.22 -23.95 12.97
C MET A 153 2.70 -24.09 12.84
N GLY A 154 2.17 -24.34 11.63
CA GLY A 154 0.72 -24.33 11.37
C GLY A 154 0.09 -22.93 11.40
N CYS A 155 0.90 -21.87 11.46
CA CYS A 155 0.47 -20.49 11.46
C CYS A 155 1.50 -19.59 10.78
N VAL A 156 1.08 -18.41 10.31
CA VAL A 156 1.95 -17.40 9.71
C VAL A 156 2.09 -16.20 10.65
N PRO A 157 3.29 -15.75 11.02
CA PRO A 157 3.45 -14.62 11.91
C PRO A 157 3.26 -13.30 11.19
N LEU A 158 3.00 -12.27 11.98
CA LEU A 158 2.74 -10.90 11.55
C LEU A 158 3.89 -10.23 10.78
N THR A 159 5.08 -10.78 10.91
CA THR A 159 6.28 -10.25 10.26
C THR A 159 6.39 -10.68 8.79
N VAL A 160 5.55 -11.60 8.32
CA VAL A 160 5.52 -12.02 6.91
C VAL A 160 4.56 -11.13 6.14
N ASP A 161 5.07 -10.41 5.14
CA ASP A 161 4.31 -9.45 4.34
C ASP A 161 3.82 -10.08 3.03
N TYR A 162 2.97 -11.10 3.14
CA TYR A 162 2.36 -11.76 1.99
C TYR A 162 0.86 -12.03 2.20
N PRO A 163 -0.01 -11.81 1.20
CA PRO A 163 -1.44 -12.10 1.33
C PRO A 163 -1.70 -13.61 1.42
N HIS A 164 -2.46 -14.04 2.43
CA HIS A 164 -2.71 -15.47 2.68
C HIS A 164 -4.00 -15.77 3.43
N GLN A 165 -4.49 -16.99 3.30
CA GLN A 165 -5.68 -17.44 4.03
C GLN A 165 -5.35 -18.28 5.28
N TYR A 166 -4.07 -18.48 5.56
CA TYR A 166 -3.60 -19.23 6.73
C TYR A 166 -3.88 -18.50 8.06
N THR A 167 -3.95 -19.27 9.14
CA THR A 167 -4.10 -18.77 10.50
C THR A 167 -2.90 -17.91 10.88
N VAL A 168 -3.16 -16.73 11.43
CA VAL A 168 -2.12 -15.86 11.98
C VAL A 168 -1.65 -16.40 13.33
N CYS A 169 -0.34 -16.43 13.57
CA CYS A 169 0.19 -16.86 14.86
C CYS A 169 -0.29 -15.91 15.98
N ARG A 170 -0.83 -16.46 17.07
CA ARG A 170 -1.01 -15.69 18.31
C ARG A 170 0.36 -15.25 18.81
N SER A 171 0.42 -14.09 19.49
CA SER A 171 1.60 -13.62 20.24
C SER A 171 2.36 -14.81 20.75
N CYS A 172 3.56 -15.02 20.24
CA CYS A 172 4.42 -16.05 20.73
C CYS A 172 4.73 -15.68 22.19
N PRO A 173 4.17 -16.39 23.20
CA PRO A 173 4.48 -16.08 24.58
C PRO A 173 5.99 -16.18 24.74
N GLU A 174 6.57 -15.17 25.38
CA GLU A 174 8.01 -14.93 25.52
C GLU A 174 8.87 -16.20 25.36
N GLY A 175 9.43 -16.38 24.15
CA GLY A 175 10.48 -17.36 23.90
C GLY A 175 10.10 -18.75 23.38
N THR A 176 8.83 -19.07 23.08
CA THR A 176 8.46 -20.40 22.54
C THR A 176 8.45 -20.52 21.02
N CYS A 177 8.31 -19.42 20.28
CA CYS A 177 8.47 -19.44 18.81
C CYS A 177 9.94 -19.27 18.42
N LYS A 178 10.80 -20.16 18.90
CA LYS A 178 12.15 -20.33 18.33
C LYS A 178 12.07 -21.29 17.15
N TYR A 179 11.22 -20.96 16.16
CA TYR A 179 11.36 -21.59 14.86
C TYR A 179 12.45 -20.82 14.14
N GLU A 180 13.68 -21.35 14.18
CA GLU A 180 14.77 -20.85 13.36
C GLU A 180 14.42 -21.13 11.90
N ILE A 181 13.87 -20.12 11.24
CA ILE A 181 13.72 -20.18 9.80
C ILE A 181 15.11 -20.11 9.21
N ASN A 182 15.36 -20.98 8.25
CA ASN A 182 16.46 -20.79 7.32
C ASN A 182 16.08 -19.65 6.35
N THR A 183 16.15 -18.40 6.83
CA THR A 183 15.85 -17.20 6.04
C THR A 183 16.74 -17.09 4.82
N ASP A 184 17.93 -17.69 4.89
CA ASP A 184 18.90 -17.73 3.82
C ASP A 184 18.35 -18.54 2.64
N ASN A 185 17.60 -19.63 2.88
CA ASN A 185 16.99 -20.42 1.81
C ASN A 185 15.97 -19.64 0.97
N CYS A 186 15.11 -18.83 1.59
CA CYS A 186 14.15 -18.01 0.84
C CYS A 186 14.85 -16.89 0.04
N THR A 187 15.94 -16.37 0.56
CA THR A 187 16.75 -15.37 -0.14
C THR A 187 17.47 -16.00 -1.34
N LEU A 188 18.07 -17.18 -1.15
CA LEU A 188 18.68 -17.99 -2.21
C LEU A 188 17.66 -18.38 -3.30
N LEU A 189 16.43 -18.75 -2.91
CA LEU A 189 15.36 -19.01 -3.88
C LEU A 189 15.11 -17.80 -4.79
N ALA A 190 15.11 -16.59 -4.24
CA ALA A 190 14.89 -15.37 -5.00
C ALA A 190 16.03 -15.02 -5.96
N GLU A 191 17.24 -15.55 -5.76
CA GLU A 191 18.38 -15.39 -6.68
C GLU A 191 18.17 -16.11 -8.02
N HIS A 192 17.30 -17.13 -8.05
CA HIS A 192 16.89 -17.78 -9.31
C HIS A 192 15.91 -16.93 -10.14
N TYR A 193 15.39 -15.86 -9.54
CA TYR A 193 14.49 -14.95 -10.22
C TYR A 193 15.20 -13.65 -10.52
N ASN A 194 15.00 -13.13 -11.71
CA ASN A 194 15.51 -11.82 -12.11
C ASN A 194 14.46 -10.74 -11.84
N GLN A 195 14.81 -9.50 -12.18
CA GLN A 195 13.86 -8.38 -12.18
C GLN A 195 12.61 -8.72 -13.02
N PRO A 196 11.43 -8.17 -12.68
CA PRO A 196 10.22 -8.41 -13.45
C PRO A 196 10.33 -7.93 -14.89
N CYS A 197 9.76 -8.71 -15.82
CA CYS A 197 9.62 -8.27 -17.21
C CYS A 197 8.66 -7.10 -17.32
N ASP A 198 7.49 -7.25 -16.70
CA ASP A 198 6.50 -6.20 -16.60
C ASP A 198 6.47 -5.73 -15.15
N SER A 199 6.72 -4.43 -14.95
CA SER A 199 6.50 -3.81 -13.64
C SER A 199 5.67 -2.55 -13.77
N LEU A 200 4.81 -2.38 -12.78
CA LEU A 200 3.91 -1.25 -12.64
C LEU A 200 4.13 -0.71 -11.23
N SER A 201 4.48 0.56 -11.12
CA SER A 201 4.69 1.21 -9.83
C SER A 201 3.97 2.55 -9.77
N TYR A 202 3.61 2.94 -8.56
CA TYR A 202 2.96 4.20 -8.27
C TYR A 202 3.79 4.99 -7.28
N THR A 203 3.94 6.28 -7.52
CA THR A 203 4.48 7.22 -6.55
C THR A 203 3.36 8.17 -6.13
N ALA A 204 3.30 8.47 -4.85
CA ALA A 204 2.27 9.31 -4.26
C ALA A 204 2.92 10.49 -3.54
N ILE A 205 2.56 11.70 -3.94
CA ILE A 205 2.94 12.93 -3.25
C ILE A 205 1.76 13.33 -2.37
N LYS A 206 1.99 13.39 -1.06
CA LYS A 206 1.00 13.78 -0.05
C LYS A 206 1.15 15.26 0.28
N GLU A 207 0.07 16.01 0.16
CA GLU A 207 -0.02 17.41 0.57
C GLU A 207 -1.19 17.59 1.54
N GLN A 208 -1.01 18.37 2.61
CA GLN A 208 -2.10 18.71 3.52
C GLN A 208 -2.79 19.98 3.03
N LYS A 209 -4.12 19.95 2.90
CA LYS A 209 -4.92 21.10 2.49
C LYS A 209 -5.09 22.07 3.66
N VAL A 210 -5.06 23.36 3.37
CA VAL A 210 -5.43 24.40 4.33
C VAL A 210 -6.93 24.64 4.25
N ILE A 211 -7.62 24.48 5.38
CA ILE A 211 -9.06 24.74 5.47
C ILE A 211 -9.24 26.23 5.77
N SER A 212 -9.89 26.96 4.85
CA SER A 212 -10.27 28.35 5.09
C SER A 212 -11.76 28.43 5.36
N TYR A 213 -12.15 28.96 6.52
CA TYR A 213 -13.55 29.28 6.80
C TYR A 213 -13.71 30.74 7.17
N PHE A 214 -14.92 31.24 6.94
CA PHE A 214 -15.31 32.61 7.21
C PHE A 214 -16.20 32.62 8.44
N GLN A 215 -15.84 33.39 9.45
CA GLN A 215 -16.65 33.58 10.64
C GLN A 215 -17.10 35.03 10.71
N GLU A 216 -18.41 35.26 10.79
CA GLU A 216 -18.95 36.57 11.16
C GLU A 216 -18.70 36.77 12.65
N ILE A 217 -17.97 37.84 13.00
CA ILE A 217 -17.76 38.22 14.40
C ILE A 217 -18.61 39.46 14.65
N GLU A 218 -19.48 39.40 15.66
CA GLU A 218 -20.13 40.59 16.19
C GLU A 218 -19.17 41.28 17.16
N ILE A 219 -18.65 42.45 16.79
CA ILE A 219 -17.81 43.25 17.68
C ILE A 219 -18.73 44.13 18.54
N PRO A 220 -18.74 43.97 19.87
CA PRO A 220 -19.55 44.82 20.73
C PRO A 220 -18.86 46.18 20.88
N PHE A 221 -19.27 47.18 20.08
CA PHE A 221 -18.95 48.58 20.37
C PHE A 221 -20.08 49.22 21.18
N ILE A 222 -19.71 49.87 22.28
CA ILE A 222 -20.62 50.65 23.11
C ILE A 222 -21.05 51.87 22.28
N ASN A 223 -22.36 51.94 21.95
CA ASN A 223 -23.10 53.07 21.35
C ASN A 223 -23.08 53.27 19.81
N GLU A 224 -22.75 52.27 19.00
CA GLU A 224 -22.93 52.34 17.52
C GLU A 224 -23.66 51.12 16.94
N PRO A 225 -24.33 51.23 15.76
CA PRO A 225 -25.01 50.11 15.13
C PRO A 225 -24.05 48.96 14.85
N LYS A 226 -24.45 47.74 15.24
CA LYS A 226 -23.66 46.50 15.10
C LYS A 226 -23.10 46.36 13.68
N LYS A 227 -21.79 46.59 13.53
CA LYS A 227 -21.08 46.36 12.29
C LYS A 227 -20.66 44.89 12.24
N LYS A 228 -21.20 44.14 11.28
CA LYS A 228 -20.76 42.77 11.02
C LYS A 228 -19.47 42.83 10.23
N GLU A 229 -18.36 42.45 10.86
CA GLU A 229 -17.09 42.27 10.15
C GLU A 229 -16.78 40.79 10.00
N GLY A 230 -16.37 40.42 8.79
CA GLY A 230 -16.03 39.06 8.44
C GLY A 230 -14.55 38.79 8.66
N ALA A 231 -14.21 37.92 9.60
CA ALA A 231 -12.85 37.46 9.77
C ALA A 231 -12.65 36.16 8.98
N ARG A 232 -11.69 36.18 8.05
CA ARG A 232 -11.27 34.97 7.32
C ARG A 232 -10.12 34.31 8.06
N TRP A 233 -10.41 33.16 8.68
CA TRP A 233 -9.40 32.36 9.35
C TRP A 233 -8.89 31.28 8.39
N ARG A 234 -7.57 31.08 8.37
CA ARG A 234 -6.93 29.95 7.70
C ARG A 234 -6.44 29.01 8.77
N LEU A 235 -7.11 27.88 8.94
CA LEU A 235 -6.65 26.81 9.81
C LEU A 235 -6.03 25.72 8.95
N ALA A 236 -4.76 25.43 9.21
CA ALA A 236 -4.09 24.34 8.53
C ALA A 236 -4.69 22.97 8.91
N HIS A 237 -5.28 22.86 10.11
CA HIS A 237 -5.85 21.64 10.69
C HIS A 237 -6.68 22.00 11.93
N HIS A 238 -7.52 21.05 12.38
CA HIS A 238 -7.96 21.03 13.77
C HIS A 238 -6.80 20.49 14.63
N ASP A 239 -6.50 21.17 15.74
CA ASP A 239 -5.60 20.63 16.74
C ASP A 239 -6.32 19.50 17.48
N CYS A 240 -5.92 18.28 17.19
CA CYS A 240 -6.51 17.07 17.75
C CYS A 240 -5.55 16.38 18.73
N GLU A 241 -4.40 16.97 19.04
CA GLU A 241 -3.41 16.38 19.93
C GLU A 241 -3.88 16.48 21.40
N GLY A 242 -3.70 15.40 22.17
CA GLY A 242 -3.95 15.40 23.62
C GLY A 242 -5.41 15.31 24.08
N HIS A 243 -6.39 15.28 23.16
CA HIS A 243 -7.79 15.12 23.52
C HIS A 243 -8.18 13.65 23.75
N MET A 244 -8.73 13.32 24.93
CA MET A 244 -9.22 11.96 25.27
C MET A 244 -10.48 11.56 24.49
N PHE A 245 -11.22 12.52 23.96
CA PHE A 245 -12.41 12.30 23.13
C PHE A 245 -12.24 13.02 21.81
N TRP A 246 -12.51 12.33 20.71
CA TRP A 246 -12.45 12.94 19.39
C TRP A 246 -13.72 13.76 19.18
N SER A 247 -13.55 15.06 18.90
CA SER A 247 -14.65 15.83 18.34
C SER A 247 -15.07 15.22 17.00
N ARG A 248 -16.23 15.62 16.47
CA ARG A 248 -16.68 15.17 15.16
C ARG A 248 -15.64 15.51 14.09
N GLU A 249 -15.01 16.68 14.20
CA GLU A 249 -13.98 17.19 13.31
C GLU A 249 -12.70 16.34 13.41
N CYS A 250 -12.23 16.02 14.62
CA CYS A 250 -11.09 15.14 14.81
C CYS A 250 -11.35 13.69 14.38
N SER A 251 -12.62 13.29 14.27
CA SER A 251 -13.01 11.95 13.79
C SER A 251 -13.09 11.85 12.27
N THR A 252 -12.95 12.95 11.54
CA THR A 252 -13.06 12.97 10.07
C THR A 252 -11.71 13.10 9.39
N ILE A 253 -11.54 12.40 8.27
CA ILE A 253 -10.38 12.55 7.37
C ILE A 253 -10.90 12.60 5.94
N ASP A 254 -10.54 13.67 5.24
CA ASP A 254 -10.85 13.85 3.82
C ASP A 254 -9.60 13.69 2.99
N ILE A 255 -9.68 12.90 1.92
CA ILE A 255 -8.57 12.68 1.01
C ILE A 255 -9.07 12.79 -0.42
N ASP A 256 -8.51 13.75 -1.16
CA ASP A 256 -8.70 13.86 -2.60
C ASP A 256 -7.50 13.22 -3.30
N ILE A 257 -7.74 12.18 -4.11
CA ILE A 257 -6.73 11.56 -4.97
C ILE A 257 -6.88 12.12 -6.38
N LEU A 258 -5.86 12.82 -6.86
CA LEU A 258 -5.84 13.51 -8.15
C LEU A 258 -5.10 12.68 -9.19
N PHE A 259 -5.76 12.50 -10.32
CA PHE A 259 -5.23 11.84 -11.52
C PHE A 259 -4.85 12.88 -12.59
N ASP A 260 -4.39 14.08 -12.17
CA ASP A 260 -4.10 15.23 -13.03
C ASP A 260 -2.74 15.12 -13.74
N ARG A 261 -1.74 14.55 -13.05
CA ARG A 261 -0.39 14.26 -13.53
C ARG A 261 -0.10 12.76 -13.55
N PHE A 262 -0.99 11.99 -14.16
CA PHE A 262 -0.66 10.64 -14.59
C PHE A 262 0.35 10.71 -15.76
N GLU A 263 1.58 11.12 -15.44
CA GLU A 263 2.73 10.99 -16.31
C GLU A 263 3.09 9.52 -16.34
N ILE A 264 2.57 8.82 -17.35
CA ILE A 264 2.94 7.43 -17.59
C ILE A 264 4.36 7.45 -18.12
N THR A 265 5.32 7.24 -17.22
CA THR A 265 6.70 6.99 -17.63
C THR A 265 6.76 5.52 -18.06
N SER A 266 6.66 5.28 -19.37
CA SER A 266 6.83 3.95 -19.96
C SER A 266 8.28 3.76 -20.37
N LEU A 267 8.97 2.80 -19.76
CA LEU A 267 10.29 2.35 -20.18
C LEU A 267 10.17 1.00 -20.88
N THR A 268 10.31 0.99 -22.21
CA THR A 268 10.28 -0.25 -23.00
C THR A 268 11.67 -0.56 -23.53
N TYR A 269 12.19 -1.75 -23.22
CA TYR A 269 13.43 -2.23 -23.81
C TYR A 269 13.19 -2.61 -25.27
N ASN A 270 13.87 -1.90 -26.18
CA ASN A 270 13.86 -2.20 -27.61
C ASN A 270 15.23 -2.77 -27.99
N PRO A 271 15.33 -4.07 -28.34
CA PRO A 271 16.59 -4.64 -28.80
C PRO A 271 17.03 -3.94 -30.08
N LYS A 272 18.30 -3.51 -30.12
CA LYS A 272 18.92 -3.06 -31.36
C LYS A 272 19.22 -4.29 -32.19
N PHE A 273 18.30 -4.66 -33.08
CA PHE A 273 18.63 -5.62 -34.12
C PHE A 273 19.60 -4.91 -35.08
N GLU A 274 20.88 -5.27 -35.05
CA GLU A 274 21.72 -5.01 -36.21
C GLU A 274 21.17 -5.86 -37.35
N ASP A 275 20.74 -5.18 -38.41
CA ASP A 275 20.12 -5.75 -39.60
C ASP A 275 20.96 -6.93 -40.10
N GLY A 276 20.43 -8.14 -39.97
CA GLY A 276 21.14 -9.42 -40.10
C GLY A 276 21.54 -9.78 -41.52
N ARG A 277 22.18 -8.87 -42.27
CA ARG A 277 22.75 -9.17 -43.59
C ARG A 277 24.12 -9.87 -43.56
N ASN A 278 24.67 -10.19 -42.39
CA ASN A 278 25.94 -10.93 -42.28
C ASN A 278 25.99 -11.90 -41.08
N ILE A 279 24.98 -12.77 -40.93
CA ILE A 279 25.19 -13.99 -40.12
C ILE A 279 25.63 -15.09 -41.08
N ILE A 280 26.95 -15.18 -41.30
CA ILE A 280 27.55 -16.38 -41.91
C ILE A 280 27.54 -17.46 -40.81
N LEU A 281 26.60 -18.40 -40.90
CA LEU A 281 26.67 -19.66 -40.15
C LEU A 281 27.79 -20.51 -40.76
N LEU A 282 29.00 -20.40 -40.23
CA LEU A 282 30.06 -21.37 -40.48
C LEU A 282 29.80 -22.61 -39.62
N PHE A 283 29.14 -23.61 -40.21
CA PHE A 283 29.24 -24.98 -39.71
C PHE A 283 30.58 -25.55 -40.16
N GLN A 284 31.55 -25.65 -39.25
CA GLN A 284 32.67 -26.56 -39.42
C GLN A 284 32.21 -27.96 -39.03
N THR A 285 32.01 -28.83 -40.02
CA THR A 285 32.03 -30.27 -39.81
C THR A 285 33.49 -30.72 -39.74
N SER A 286 33.95 -31.17 -38.58
CA SER A 286 35.20 -31.91 -38.43
C SER A 286 35.05 -33.31 -39.02
N PRO A 287 35.99 -33.81 -39.84
CA PRO A 287 35.98 -35.18 -40.30
C PRO A 287 36.67 -36.09 -39.28
N SER A 288 35.91 -37.07 -38.79
CA SER A 288 36.41 -38.38 -38.34
C SER A 288 35.25 -39.34 -38.24
#